data_AF-A0A7X7F610-F1
#
_entry.id   AF-A0A7X7F610-F1
#
_cell.length_a   1.000
_cell.length_b   1.000
_cell.length_c   1.000
_cell.angle_alpha   90.00
_cell.angle_beta   90.00
_cell.angle_gamma   90.00
#
_symmetry.space_group_name_H-M   'P 1'
#
loop_
_entity.id
_entity.type
_entity.pdbx_description
1 polymer ?
#
loop_
_entity_poly.entity_id
_entity_poly.type
_entity_poly.pdbx_seq_one_letter_code
_entity_poly.pdbx_strand_id
1 'polypeptide(L)'
;MVLCLPILLFVMALMVNFGTMASWRVRELGAARHAVWASRHPRSGAVRPPSWWPTDATMEAGGAGRMAELDDPRVNHPVVRGPLPMGTRVDPDRLDPTGGYRQGSAAITRDFPLLAALGPYRMEANVRLLDREWQHREMGLWSTRDRRMPVIYELPQADQGFVDAYQRAAIAVIYAPFRADLAPLDRDDEFTYYAQRFAASPTFPYRGGPPDFHPRLNLTCGGSCRADCDTTPEYVDQRVEQLVDQIQGNPDQNVQSLAYRMAGSFINLYQAVQRELQAQIDAGTGNARALQTEIDDLDQKIDAMERFRAGISN
;
A
#
# COMPACT_ATOMS: atom_id res chain seq x y z
N MET A 1 20.44 -57.73 -52.11
CA MET A 1 20.99 -57.40 -50.77
C MET A 1 21.82 -56.12 -50.72
N VAL A 2 22.38 -55.60 -51.83
CA VAL A 2 23.24 -54.39 -51.81
C VAL A 2 22.46 -53.07 -51.61
N LEU A 3 21.18 -53.01 -52.01
CA LEU A 3 20.32 -51.83 -51.83
C LEU A 3 19.73 -51.66 -50.42
N CYS A 4 19.72 -52.70 -49.58
CA CYS A 4 19.12 -52.60 -48.25
C CYS A 4 19.96 -51.72 -47.31
N LEU A 5 21.29 -51.78 -47.41
CA LEU A 5 22.20 -51.02 -46.58
C LEU A 5 22.08 -49.49 -46.77
N PRO A 6 22.11 -48.93 -48.00
CA PRO A 6 21.94 -47.49 -48.19
C PRO A 6 20.54 -46.99 -47.77
N ILE A 7 19.48 -47.80 -47.96
CA ILE A 7 18.13 -47.44 -47.51
C ILE A 7 18.07 -47.40 -45.98
N LEU A 8 18.64 -48.39 -45.29
CA LEU A 8 18.69 -48.41 -43.82
C LEU A 8 19.51 -47.23 -43.25
N LEU A 9 20.65 -46.90 -43.86
CA LEU A 9 21.44 -45.73 -43.48
C LEU A 9 20.67 -44.43 -43.68
N PHE A 10 19.91 -44.32 -44.78
CA PHE A 10 19.08 -43.15 -45.04
C PHE A 10 17.94 -43.00 -44.02
N VAL A 11 17.24 -44.09 -43.67
CA VAL A 11 16.19 -44.07 -42.63
C VAL A 11 16.78 -43.70 -41.27
N MET A 12 17.94 -44.25 -40.91
CA MET A 12 18.65 -43.88 -39.68
C MET A 12 19.01 -42.39 -39.67
N ALA A 13 19.50 -41.85 -40.79
CA ALA A 13 19.79 -40.43 -40.93
C ALA A 13 18.53 -39.57 -40.72
N LEU A 14 17.40 -39.95 -41.31
CA LEU A 14 16.11 -39.26 -41.10
C LEU A 14 15.67 -39.28 -39.64
N MET A 15 15.77 -40.42 -38.95
CA MET A 15 15.39 -40.54 -37.54
C MET A 15 16.23 -39.62 -36.64
N VAL A 16 17.55 -39.57 -36.86
CA VAL A 16 18.46 -38.70 -36.09
C VAL A 16 18.19 -37.22 -36.37
N ASN A 17 17.96 -36.85 -37.64
CA ASN A 17 17.61 -35.48 -38.01
C ASN A 17 16.29 -35.05 -37.36
N PHE A 18 15.26 -35.91 -37.41
CA PHE A 18 13.97 -35.65 -36.78
C PHE A 18 14.08 -35.49 -35.26
N GLY A 19 14.79 -36.41 -34.58
CA GLY A 19 15.01 -36.31 -33.14
C GLY A 19 15.75 -35.03 -32.74
N THR A 20 16.71 -34.60 -33.57
CA THR A 20 17.45 -33.34 -33.39
C THR A 20 16.54 -32.12 -33.55
N MET A 21 15.73 -32.09 -34.62
CA MET A 21 14.74 -31.03 -34.87
C MET A 21 13.71 -30.93 -33.75
N ALA A 22 13.14 -32.06 -33.33
CA ALA A 22 12.18 -32.10 -32.23
C ALA A 22 12.79 -31.59 -30.91
N SER A 23 14.03 -31.99 -30.61
CA SER A 23 14.76 -31.51 -29.43
C SER A 23 14.97 -30.00 -29.46
N TRP A 24 15.36 -29.45 -30.61
CA TRP A 24 15.50 -28.00 -30.76
C TRP A 24 14.17 -27.27 -30.71
N ARG A 25 13.10 -27.84 -31.25
CA ARG A 25 11.75 -27.27 -31.16
C ARG A 25 11.28 -27.11 -29.72
N VAL A 26 11.55 -28.09 -28.86
CA VAL A 26 11.24 -28.01 -27.42
C VAL A 26 12.06 -26.91 -26.74
N ARG A 27 13.35 -26.82 -27.05
CA ARG A 27 14.23 -25.75 -26.52
C ARG A 27 13.75 -24.36 -26.93
N GLU A 28 13.35 -24.23 -28.18
CA GLU A 28 12.82 -22.98 -28.75
C GLU A 28 11.50 -22.55 -28.08
N LEU A 29 10.57 -23.49 -27.84
CA LEU A 29 9.37 -23.22 -27.05
C LEU A 29 9.72 -22.78 -25.62
N GLY A 30 10.74 -23.40 -25.02
CA GLY A 30 11.28 -23.01 -23.72
C GLY A 30 11.84 -21.59 -23.72
N ALA A 31 12.61 -21.23 -24.75
CA ALA A 31 13.19 -19.89 -24.92
C ALA A 31 12.10 -18.84 -25.15
N ALA A 32 11.15 -19.09 -26.04
CA ALA A 32 10.00 -18.21 -26.27
C ALA A 32 9.19 -17.99 -24.98
N ARG A 33 8.91 -19.05 -24.23
CA ARG A 33 8.23 -18.95 -22.92
C ARG A 33 9.05 -18.14 -21.92
N HIS A 34 10.35 -18.38 -21.84
CA HIS A 34 11.26 -17.63 -20.95
C HIS A 34 11.26 -16.14 -21.29
N ALA A 35 11.35 -15.79 -22.58
CA ALA A 35 11.35 -14.40 -23.05
C ALA A 35 10.13 -13.63 -22.54
N VAL A 36 8.94 -14.20 -22.76
CA VAL A 36 7.70 -13.53 -22.34
C VAL A 36 7.54 -13.50 -20.82
N TRP A 37 7.93 -14.56 -20.10
CA TRP A 37 7.87 -14.60 -18.64
C TRP A 37 8.88 -13.66 -17.97
N ALA A 38 10.05 -13.45 -18.56
CA ALA A 38 11.05 -12.51 -18.07
C ALA A 38 10.62 -11.04 -18.27
N SER A 39 9.71 -10.81 -19.23
CA SER A 39 9.18 -9.48 -19.56
C SER A 39 7.96 -9.07 -18.73
N ARG A 40 7.31 -10.01 -18.06
CA ARG A 40 6.09 -9.82 -17.24
C ARG A 40 6.33 -8.95 -16.01
N HIS A 41 5.40 -8.04 -15.72
CA HIS A 41 5.43 -7.26 -14.49
C HIS A 41 5.51 -8.19 -13.24
N PRO A 42 6.32 -7.88 -12.22
CA PRO A 42 7.16 -6.71 -12.00
C PRO A 42 8.58 -6.78 -12.59
N ARG A 43 8.86 -7.75 -13.47
CA ARG A 43 10.18 -7.91 -14.08
C ARG A 43 10.39 -6.86 -15.16
N SER A 44 11.66 -6.47 -15.35
CA SER A 44 12.05 -5.38 -16.25
C SER A 44 12.15 -5.78 -17.72
N GLY A 45 12.00 -7.07 -18.04
CA GLY A 45 12.27 -7.55 -19.40
C GLY A 45 13.74 -7.48 -19.81
N ALA A 46 14.67 -7.37 -18.85
CA ALA A 46 16.09 -7.65 -19.10
C ALA A 46 16.25 -9.14 -19.40
N VAL A 47 15.98 -9.53 -20.65
CA VAL A 47 15.99 -10.92 -21.07
C VAL A 47 17.44 -11.37 -21.20
N ARG A 48 17.96 -12.05 -20.18
CA ARG A 48 19.20 -12.81 -20.33
C ARG A 48 18.86 -14.15 -20.98
N PRO A 49 19.44 -14.49 -22.14
CA PRO A 49 19.29 -15.82 -22.71
C PRO A 49 19.69 -16.90 -21.70
N PRO A 50 18.94 -18.01 -21.62
CA PRO A 50 19.39 -19.17 -20.88
C PRO A 50 20.77 -19.60 -21.36
N SER A 51 21.60 -20.18 -20.48
CA SER A 51 22.98 -20.58 -20.81
C SER A 51 23.08 -21.61 -21.94
N TRP A 52 22.01 -22.37 -22.19
CA TRP A 52 21.89 -23.34 -23.27
C TRP A 52 21.35 -22.74 -24.58
N TRP A 53 20.89 -21.49 -24.58
CA TRP A 53 20.39 -20.82 -25.76
C TRP A 53 21.57 -20.25 -26.57
N PRO A 54 21.69 -20.59 -27.86
CA PRO A 54 22.80 -20.14 -28.68
C PRO A 54 22.84 -18.61 -28.86
N THR A 55 24.03 -18.04 -28.98
CA THR A 55 24.23 -16.59 -29.13
C THR A 55 23.83 -16.06 -30.52
N ASP A 56 23.79 -16.94 -31.51
CA ASP A 56 23.33 -16.68 -32.88
C ASP A 56 21.81 -16.85 -33.06
N ALA A 57 21.11 -17.30 -32.01
CA ALA A 57 19.66 -17.45 -32.01
C ALA A 57 18.96 -16.21 -31.44
N THR A 58 17.74 -15.96 -31.92
CA THR A 58 16.92 -14.81 -31.48
C THR A 58 15.94 -15.23 -30.40
N MET A 59 15.68 -14.32 -29.45
CA MET A 59 14.70 -14.51 -28.39
C MET A 59 14.17 -13.15 -27.95
N GLU A 60 12.87 -12.93 -28.11
CA GLU A 60 12.23 -11.62 -27.93
C GLU A 60 10.87 -11.75 -27.23
N ALA A 61 10.37 -10.64 -26.70
CA ALA A 61 9.04 -10.55 -26.11
C ALA A 61 8.36 -9.24 -26.51
N GLY A 62 7.07 -9.31 -26.80
CA GLY A 62 6.27 -8.16 -27.24
C GLY A 62 4.80 -8.28 -26.89
N GLY A 63 4.03 -7.25 -27.24
CA GLY A 63 2.57 -7.29 -27.18
C GLY A 63 1.99 -8.17 -28.30
N ALA A 64 0.93 -8.90 -28.00
CA ALA A 64 0.28 -9.83 -28.93
C ALA A 64 -1.13 -9.37 -29.33
N GLY A 65 -1.45 -8.09 -29.14
CA GLY A 65 -2.76 -7.51 -29.40
C GLY A 65 -3.80 -7.83 -28.33
N ARG A 66 -5.08 -7.80 -28.72
CA ARG A 66 -6.21 -8.23 -27.89
C ARG A 66 -6.71 -9.59 -28.37
N MET A 67 -7.22 -10.39 -27.43
CA MET A 67 -7.93 -11.62 -27.76
C MET A 67 -9.24 -11.27 -28.49
N ALA A 68 -9.52 -11.94 -29.61
CA ALA A 68 -10.71 -11.64 -30.42
C ALA A 68 -12.02 -12.03 -29.70
N GLU A 69 -12.01 -13.14 -28.98
CA GLU A 69 -13.15 -13.65 -28.25
C GLU A 69 -12.67 -14.43 -27.02
N LEU A 70 -13.36 -14.26 -25.89
CA LEU A 70 -13.11 -15.00 -24.66
C LEU A 70 -14.41 -15.64 -24.20
N ASP A 71 -14.47 -16.96 -24.34
CA ASP A 71 -15.60 -17.79 -23.95
C ASP A 71 -15.61 -18.01 -22.42
N ASP A 72 -15.84 -16.91 -21.68
CA ASP A 72 -16.00 -16.93 -20.22
C ASP A 72 -17.12 -15.97 -19.80
N PRO A 73 -18.24 -16.46 -19.26
CA PRO A 73 -19.38 -15.62 -18.91
C PRO A 73 -19.05 -14.58 -17.83
N ARG A 74 -18.00 -14.79 -17.03
CA ARG A 74 -17.56 -13.84 -15.98
C ARG A 74 -17.04 -12.52 -16.56
N VAL A 75 -16.58 -12.55 -17.81
CA VAL A 75 -16.01 -11.38 -18.51
C VAL A 75 -17.09 -10.40 -18.96
N ASN A 76 -18.33 -10.88 -19.05
CA ASN A 76 -19.51 -10.11 -19.43
C ASN A 76 -20.34 -9.69 -18.21
N HIS A 77 -19.79 -9.83 -17.00
CA HIS A 77 -20.49 -9.43 -15.79
C HIS A 77 -20.71 -7.89 -15.78
N PRO A 78 -21.87 -7.38 -15.30
CA PRO A 78 -22.14 -5.94 -15.28
C PRO A 78 -21.10 -5.10 -14.50
N VAL A 79 -20.46 -5.70 -13.50
CA VAL A 79 -19.37 -5.05 -12.74
C VAL A 79 -18.09 -4.84 -13.58
N VAL A 80 -17.92 -5.62 -14.65
CA VAL A 80 -16.76 -5.57 -15.55
C VAL A 80 -17.05 -4.75 -16.82
N ARG A 81 -18.30 -4.77 -17.32
CA ARG A 81 -18.68 -4.18 -18.62
C ARG A 81 -19.79 -3.14 -18.54
N GLY A 82 -20.43 -2.99 -17.39
CA GLY A 82 -21.66 -2.25 -17.25
C GLY A 82 -22.88 -2.99 -17.83
N PRO A 83 -24.07 -2.37 -17.76
CA PRO A 83 -24.33 -1.10 -17.08
C PRO A 83 -24.30 -1.26 -15.55
N LEU A 84 -23.87 -0.19 -14.86
CA LEU A 84 -23.94 -0.10 -13.40
C LEU A 84 -25.03 0.90 -12.97
N PRO A 85 -25.61 0.73 -11.78
CA PRO A 85 -26.62 1.64 -11.26
C PRO A 85 -26.06 3.05 -11.01
N MET A 86 -26.98 4.01 -10.82
CA MET A 86 -26.67 5.39 -10.41
C MET A 86 -25.72 6.16 -11.34
N GLY A 87 -25.73 5.83 -12.65
CA GLY A 87 -24.90 6.54 -13.63
C GLY A 87 -23.40 6.24 -13.56
N THR A 88 -23.00 5.25 -12.75
CA THR A 88 -21.62 4.77 -12.69
C THR A 88 -21.24 4.11 -14.02
N ARG A 89 -20.05 4.41 -14.54
CA ARG A 89 -19.53 3.75 -15.75
C ARG A 89 -18.28 2.96 -15.40
N VAL A 90 -18.12 1.81 -16.04
CA VAL A 90 -16.89 1.02 -15.94
C VAL A 90 -15.93 1.52 -17.01
N ASP A 91 -14.67 1.79 -16.64
CA ASP A 91 -13.63 2.03 -17.64
C ASP A 91 -13.45 0.73 -18.46
N PRO A 92 -13.84 0.73 -19.75
CA PRO A 92 -13.92 -0.49 -20.54
C PRO A 92 -12.54 -1.08 -20.80
N ASP A 93 -11.47 -0.29 -20.70
CA ASP A 93 -10.13 -0.76 -20.93
C ASP A 93 -9.50 -1.35 -19.68
N ARG A 94 -9.92 -1.00 -18.46
CA ARG A 94 -9.22 -1.39 -17.21
C ARG A 94 -9.44 -2.83 -16.82
N LEU A 95 -10.69 -3.28 -16.84
CA LEU A 95 -11.06 -4.65 -16.45
C LEU A 95 -11.19 -5.60 -17.65
N ASP A 96 -10.76 -5.20 -18.84
CA ASP A 96 -10.82 -6.05 -20.03
C ASP A 96 -9.78 -7.19 -19.97
N PRO A 97 -10.19 -8.45 -19.79
CA PRO A 97 -9.28 -9.61 -19.79
C PRO A 97 -8.85 -10.01 -21.20
N THR A 98 -9.44 -9.45 -22.26
CA THR A 98 -8.96 -9.66 -23.63
C THR A 98 -7.69 -8.83 -23.89
N GLY A 99 -7.43 -7.81 -23.07
CA GLY A 99 -6.23 -6.98 -23.13
C GLY A 99 -5.04 -7.59 -22.38
N GLY A 100 -3.83 -7.09 -22.66
CA GLY A 100 -2.61 -7.53 -21.99
C GLY A 100 -2.06 -8.87 -22.50
N TYR A 101 -2.44 -9.27 -23.70
CA TYR A 101 -1.85 -10.42 -24.39
C TYR A 101 -0.39 -10.11 -24.75
N ARG A 102 0.52 -10.99 -24.35
CA ARG A 102 1.95 -10.89 -24.67
C ARG A 102 2.40 -12.13 -25.40
N GLN A 103 3.40 -11.97 -26.27
CA GLN A 103 3.99 -13.05 -27.03
C GLN A 103 5.49 -13.03 -26.83
N GLY A 104 6.03 -14.20 -26.53
CA GLY A 104 7.46 -14.48 -26.64
C GLY A 104 7.70 -15.19 -27.96
N SER A 105 8.75 -14.78 -28.64
CA SER A 105 9.24 -15.39 -29.87
C SER A 105 10.66 -15.89 -29.66
N ALA A 106 10.97 -17.02 -30.27
CA ALA A 106 12.33 -17.51 -30.39
C ALA A 106 12.50 -18.08 -31.78
N ALA A 107 13.67 -17.88 -32.39
CA ALA A 107 13.99 -18.45 -33.68
C ALA A 107 15.46 -18.83 -33.78
N ILE A 108 15.73 -19.93 -34.47
CA ILE A 108 17.06 -20.48 -34.68
C ILE A 108 17.19 -21.11 -36.07
N THR A 109 18.37 -20.98 -36.66
CA THR A 109 18.74 -21.61 -37.94
C THR A 109 19.83 -22.65 -37.69
N ARG A 110 19.69 -23.85 -38.25
CA ARG A 110 20.64 -24.96 -38.06
C ARG A 110 20.76 -25.83 -39.31
N ASP A 111 21.88 -26.50 -39.46
CA ASP A 111 22.08 -27.53 -40.49
C ASP A 111 21.59 -28.89 -40.01
N PHE A 112 21.19 -29.75 -40.96
CA PHE A 112 20.88 -31.15 -40.67
C PHE A 112 22.16 -31.92 -40.31
N PRO A 113 22.24 -32.57 -39.13
CA PRO A 113 23.46 -33.26 -38.69
C PRO A 113 23.93 -34.38 -39.63
N LEU A 114 23.02 -35.10 -40.29
CA LEU A 114 23.37 -36.21 -41.20
C LEU A 114 22.97 -36.00 -42.66
N LEU A 115 22.35 -34.86 -42.98
CA LEU A 115 21.88 -34.52 -44.33
C LEU A 115 22.22 -33.07 -44.69
N ALA A 116 23.46 -32.66 -44.45
CA ALA A 116 23.91 -31.26 -44.67
C ALA A 116 23.66 -30.74 -46.10
N ALA A 117 23.60 -31.63 -47.10
CA ALA A 117 23.29 -31.26 -48.48
C ALA A 117 21.87 -30.70 -48.68
N LEU A 118 20.96 -30.88 -47.72
CA LEU A 118 19.62 -30.26 -47.73
C LEU A 118 19.66 -28.76 -47.37
N GLY A 119 20.80 -28.25 -46.92
CA GLY A 119 20.96 -26.89 -46.44
C GLY A 119 20.37 -26.66 -45.03
N PRO A 120 20.44 -25.42 -44.53
CA PRO A 120 19.95 -25.09 -43.21
C PRO A 120 18.41 -25.11 -43.15
N TYR A 121 17.89 -25.48 -42.00
CA TYR A 121 16.48 -25.32 -41.65
C TYR A 121 16.32 -24.24 -40.58
N ARG A 122 15.19 -23.54 -40.64
CA ARG A 122 14.81 -22.51 -39.66
C ARG A 122 13.63 -23.00 -38.84
N MET A 123 13.69 -22.79 -37.54
CA MET A 123 12.56 -22.98 -36.64
C MET A 123 12.18 -21.62 -36.05
N GLU A 124 10.87 -21.44 -35.82
CA GLU A 124 10.31 -20.28 -35.12
C GLU A 124 9.21 -20.71 -34.16
N ALA A 125 9.34 -20.43 -32.86
CA ALA A 125 8.31 -20.67 -31.86
C ALA A 125 7.76 -19.36 -31.31
N ASN A 126 6.43 -19.35 -31.16
CA ASN A 126 5.69 -18.25 -30.55
C ASN A 126 4.88 -18.79 -29.38
N VAL A 127 5.05 -18.20 -28.20
CA VAL A 127 4.31 -18.56 -26.99
C VAL A 127 3.57 -17.33 -26.50
N ARG A 128 2.26 -17.44 -26.30
CA ARG A 128 1.43 -16.35 -25.80
C ARG A 128 1.08 -16.56 -24.33
N LEU A 129 1.00 -15.47 -23.58
CA LEU A 129 0.47 -15.45 -22.22
C LEU A 129 -0.36 -14.20 -21.98
N LEU A 130 -1.23 -14.28 -20.98
CA LEU A 130 -1.99 -13.14 -20.47
C LEU A 130 -1.21 -12.50 -19.33
N ASP A 131 -0.85 -11.22 -19.48
CA ASP A 131 0.00 -10.50 -18.53
C ASP A 131 -0.75 -9.46 -17.70
N ARG A 132 -2.08 -9.49 -17.73
CA ARG A 132 -2.93 -8.51 -17.03
C ARG A 132 -3.40 -9.08 -15.70
N GLU A 133 -2.71 -8.73 -14.62
CA GLU A 133 -3.05 -9.19 -13.27
C GLU A 133 -3.87 -8.17 -12.47
N TRP A 134 -4.16 -7.00 -13.05
CA TRP A 134 -4.89 -5.92 -12.39
C TRP A 134 -4.24 -5.52 -11.06
N GLN A 135 -2.90 -5.51 -11.05
CA GLN A 135 -2.17 -5.08 -9.87
C GLN A 135 -2.27 -3.57 -9.70
N HIS A 136 -2.14 -3.10 -8.46
CA HIS A 136 -2.18 -1.67 -8.12
C HIS A 136 -1.18 -0.85 -8.96
N ARG A 137 0.03 -1.35 -9.20
CA ARG A 137 1.04 -0.65 -10.03
C ARG A 137 0.63 -0.52 -11.50
N GLU A 138 -0.02 -1.54 -12.07
CA GLU A 138 -0.55 -1.48 -13.44
C GLU A 138 -1.69 -0.46 -13.57
N MET A 139 -2.38 -0.18 -12.46
CA MET A 139 -3.42 0.84 -12.36
C MET A 139 -2.87 2.25 -12.08
N GLY A 140 -1.54 2.43 -11.97
CA GLY A 140 -0.93 3.70 -11.60
C GLY A 140 -1.05 4.04 -10.11
N LEU A 141 -1.36 3.05 -9.27
CA LEU A 141 -1.46 3.19 -7.82
C LEU A 141 -0.14 2.80 -7.15
N TRP A 142 0.20 3.47 -6.05
CA TRP A 142 1.47 3.32 -5.35
C TRP A 142 1.47 2.13 -4.40
N SER A 143 0.32 1.80 -3.83
CA SER A 143 0.15 0.78 -2.81
C SER A 143 -1.07 -0.10 -3.06
N THR A 144 -1.05 -1.33 -2.53
CA THR A 144 -2.23 -2.20 -2.48
C THR A 144 -3.35 -1.64 -1.61
N ARG A 145 -3.04 -0.66 -0.75
CA ARG A 145 -4.00 0.05 0.11
C ARG A 145 -4.75 1.17 -0.61
N ASP A 146 -4.29 1.59 -1.78
CA ASP A 146 -4.91 2.67 -2.53
C ASP A 146 -6.25 2.21 -3.09
N ARG A 147 -7.22 3.14 -3.11
CA ARG A 147 -8.58 2.85 -3.60
C ARG A 147 -8.51 2.61 -5.12
N ARG A 148 -8.91 1.41 -5.55
CA ARG A 148 -9.00 1.05 -6.98
C ARG A 148 -10.28 1.53 -7.64
N MET A 149 -11.34 1.73 -6.85
CA MET A 149 -12.65 2.14 -7.38
C MET A 149 -12.59 3.38 -8.28
N PRO A 150 -11.90 4.48 -7.93
CA PRO A 150 -11.82 5.66 -8.80
C PRO A 150 -11.04 5.44 -10.10
N VAL A 151 -10.25 4.37 -10.19
CA VAL A 151 -9.50 4.02 -11.41
C VAL A 151 -10.29 3.05 -12.29
N ILE A 152 -11.13 2.21 -11.68
CA ILE A 152 -11.93 1.21 -12.37
C ILE A 152 -13.27 1.81 -12.85
N TYR A 153 -13.85 2.71 -12.07
CA TYR A 153 -15.16 3.27 -12.30
C TYR A 153 -15.11 4.79 -12.42
N GLU A 154 -15.80 5.30 -13.42
CA GLU A 154 -16.20 6.70 -13.47
C GLU A 154 -17.44 6.85 -12.58
N LEU A 155 -17.21 7.40 -11.39
CA LEU A 155 -18.28 7.67 -10.44
C LEU A 155 -18.98 8.98 -10.81
N PRO A 156 -20.32 9.07 -10.64
CA PRO A 156 -21.03 10.34 -10.79
C PRO A 156 -20.44 11.38 -9.83
N GLN A 157 -20.36 12.63 -10.28
CA GLN A 157 -19.98 13.72 -9.39
C GLN A 157 -21.03 13.88 -8.29
N ALA A 158 -20.57 14.14 -7.07
CA ALA A 158 -21.46 14.50 -5.98
C ALA A 158 -22.22 15.78 -6.33
N ASP A 159 -23.45 15.91 -5.84
CA ASP A 159 -24.23 17.14 -5.97
C ASP A 159 -23.40 18.32 -5.41
N GLN A 160 -23.43 19.44 -6.14
CA GLN A 160 -22.76 20.69 -5.74
C GLN A 160 -23.15 21.10 -4.32
N GLY A 161 -24.39 20.83 -3.88
CA GLY A 161 -24.82 21.09 -2.51
C GLY A 161 -23.99 20.38 -1.44
N PHE A 162 -23.53 19.14 -1.70
CA PHE A 162 -22.66 18.41 -0.77
C PHE A 162 -21.24 18.99 -0.76
N VAL A 163 -20.74 19.40 -1.93
CA VAL A 163 -19.43 20.06 -2.04
C VAL A 163 -19.44 21.36 -1.24
N ASP A 164 -20.49 22.17 -1.40
CA ASP A 164 -20.63 23.44 -0.70
C ASP A 164 -20.86 23.25 0.81
N ALA A 165 -21.58 22.20 1.23
CA ALA A 165 -21.74 21.85 2.64
C ALA A 165 -20.41 21.43 3.28
N TYR A 166 -19.63 20.60 2.58
CA TYR A 166 -18.30 20.19 3.04
C TYR A 166 -17.35 21.39 3.16
N GLN A 167 -17.31 22.27 2.16
CA GLN A 167 -16.50 23.49 2.19
C GLN A 167 -16.89 24.39 3.35
N ARG A 168 -18.21 24.62 3.56
CA ARG A 168 -18.70 25.42 4.69
C ARG A 168 -18.32 24.81 6.03
N ALA A 169 -18.43 23.50 6.19
CA ALA A 169 -18.02 22.80 7.40
C ALA A 169 -16.52 22.96 7.66
N ALA A 170 -15.68 22.79 6.64
CA ALA A 170 -14.23 22.97 6.76
C ALA A 170 -13.86 24.42 7.15
N ILE A 171 -14.48 25.42 6.51
CA ILE A 171 -14.29 26.83 6.85
C ILE A 171 -14.74 27.11 8.29
N ALA A 172 -15.89 26.57 8.72
CA ALA A 172 -16.38 26.74 10.08
C ALA A 172 -15.42 26.18 11.13
N VAL A 173 -14.77 25.05 10.86
CA VAL A 173 -13.74 24.48 11.75
C VAL A 173 -12.48 25.36 11.78
N ILE A 174 -12.00 25.81 10.61
CA ILE A 174 -10.77 26.60 10.50
C ILE A 174 -10.91 27.96 11.21
N TYR A 175 -12.06 28.61 11.06
CA TYR A 175 -12.35 29.94 11.61
C TYR A 175 -13.23 29.89 12.85
N ALA A 176 -13.27 28.74 13.54
CA ALA A 176 -13.99 28.62 14.80
C ALA A 176 -13.49 29.67 15.82
N PRO A 177 -14.37 30.49 16.41
CA PRO A 177 -13.94 31.56 17.32
C PRO A 177 -13.28 31.01 18.60
N PHE A 178 -13.65 29.79 19.02
CA PHE A 178 -13.08 29.08 20.17
C PHE A 178 -11.77 28.33 19.85
N ARG A 179 -11.19 28.50 18.65
CA ARG A 179 -9.98 27.77 18.25
C ARG A 179 -8.79 28.05 19.17
N ALA A 180 -8.69 29.26 19.71
CA ALA A 180 -7.65 29.61 20.68
C ALA A 180 -7.79 28.79 21.97
N ASP A 181 -9.02 28.50 22.40
CA ASP A 181 -9.30 27.71 23.61
C ASP A 181 -8.93 26.24 23.44
N LEU A 182 -8.76 25.77 22.19
CA LEU A 182 -8.32 24.41 21.88
C LEU A 182 -6.79 24.26 21.78
N ALA A 183 -6.03 25.36 21.85
CA ALA A 183 -4.57 25.31 21.77
C ALA A 183 -3.91 24.38 22.80
N PRO A 184 -4.39 24.25 24.05
CA PRO A 184 -3.82 23.30 25.01
C PRO A 184 -3.93 21.83 24.60
N LEU A 185 -4.74 21.48 23.59
CA LEU A 185 -4.88 20.10 23.12
C LEU A 185 -3.70 19.61 22.28
N ASP A 186 -2.94 20.50 21.63
CA ASP A 186 -1.81 20.12 20.77
C ASP A 186 -0.63 21.10 20.80
N ARG A 187 -0.75 22.22 21.53
CA ARG A 187 0.21 23.33 21.57
C ARG A 187 0.26 23.99 22.94
N ASP A 188 0.26 23.17 23.98
CA ASP A 188 0.37 23.68 25.35
C ASP A 188 1.75 24.34 25.60
N ASP A 189 1.72 25.51 26.24
CA ASP A 189 2.90 26.34 26.49
C ASP A 189 3.83 25.71 27.55
N GLU A 190 3.31 25.01 28.56
CA GLU A 190 4.15 24.39 29.60
C GLU A 190 4.91 23.17 29.05
N PHE A 191 4.25 22.33 28.25
CA PHE A 191 4.93 21.25 27.53
C PHE A 191 6.02 21.80 26.62
N THR A 192 5.73 22.87 25.88
CA THR A 192 6.67 23.51 24.97
C THR A 192 7.87 24.09 25.74
N TYR A 193 7.62 24.77 26.85
CA TYR A 193 8.64 25.34 27.72
C TYR A 193 9.61 24.26 28.25
N TYR A 194 9.09 23.18 28.84
CA TYR A 194 9.94 22.12 29.39
C TYR A 194 10.66 21.29 28.32
N ALA A 195 10.01 21.06 27.18
CA ALA A 195 10.65 20.41 26.03
C ALA A 195 11.87 21.21 25.54
N GLN A 196 11.78 22.53 25.49
CA GLN A 196 12.90 23.41 25.12
C GLN A 196 13.98 23.43 26.21
N ARG A 197 13.60 23.59 27.48
CA ARG A 197 14.54 23.63 28.61
C ARG A 197 15.38 22.37 28.72
N PHE A 198 14.78 21.20 28.50
CA PHE A 198 15.44 19.90 28.63
C PHE A 198 15.73 19.23 27.28
N ALA A 199 15.80 20.02 26.19
CA ALA A 199 16.05 19.49 24.84
C ALA A 199 17.33 18.64 24.73
N ALA A 200 18.37 19.00 25.50
CA ALA A 200 19.65 18.30 25.55
C ALA A 200 19.65 17.05 26.45
N SER A 201 18.64 16.88 27.32
CA SER A 201 18.61 15.77 28.27
C SER A 201 18.23 14.46 27.56
N PRO A 202 19.07 13.41 27.57
CA PRO A 202 18.80 12.13 26.93
C PRO A 202 17.68 11.32 27.61
N THR A 203 17.22 11.73 28.79
CA THR A 203 16.20 11.03 29.58
C THR A 203 14.84 11.72 29.56
N PHE A 204 14.75 12.96 29.09
CA PHE A 204 13.48 13.68 29.06
C PHE A 204 12.54 13.15 27.96
N PRO A 205 11.33 12.68 28.30
CA PRO A 205 10.44 11.97 27.37
C PRO A 205 9.67 12.89 26.39
N TYR A 206 9.53 14.18 26.69
CA TYR A 206 8.69 15.10 25.91
C TYR A 206 9.47 16.01 24.95
N ARG A 207 10.62 15.57 24.45
CA ARG A 207 11.46 16.37 23.53
C ARG A 207 10.83 16.69 22.17
N GLY A 208 9.79 15.95 21.79
CA GLY A 208 9.01 16.18 20.57
C GLY A 208 7.94 17.27 20.70
N GLY A 209 7.76 17.85 21.88
CA GLY A 209 6.70 18.82 22.17
C GLY A 209 5.47 18.20 22.86
N PRO A 210 4.36 18.95 22.93
CA PRO A 210 3.12 18.50 23.57
C PRO A 210 2.53 17.26 22.86
N PRO A 211 1.91 16.34 23.61
CA PRO A 211 1.07 15.30 23.04
C PRO A 211 -0.12 15.89 22.28
N ASP A 212 -0.63 15.15 21.29
CA ASP A 212 -1.90 15.47 20.64
C ASP A 212 -3.05 14.80 21.40
N PHE A 213 -3.84 15.61 22.08
CA PHE A 213 -5.01 15.19 22.85
C PHE A 213 -6.31 15.21 22.03
N HIS A 214 -6.29 15.58 20.75
CA HIS A 214 -7.51 15.60 19.95
C HIS A 214 -8.13 14.19 19.90
N PRO A 215 -9.40 14.03 20.34
CA PRO A 215 -10.06 12.75 20.27
C PRO A 215 -10.19 12.35 18.79
N ARG A 216 -9.82 11.11 18.50
CA ARG A 216 -9.71 10.63 17.13
C ARG A 216 -10.92 9.76 16.82
N LEU A 217 -11.53 10.02 15.68
CA LEU A 217 -12.46 9.08 15.09
C LEU A 217 -11.70 7.78 14.81
N ASN A 218 -12.17 6.68 15.39
CA ASN A 218 -11.57 5.39 15.11
C ASN A 218 -11.95 4.98 13.68
N LEU A 219 -11.08 5.28 12.72
CA LEU A 219 -11.28 4.99 11.30
C LEU A 219 -11.14 3.49 10.97
N THR A 220 -10.96 2.62 11.97
CA THR A 220 -10.92 1.18 11.74
C THR A 220 -12.33 0.64 11.53
N CYS A 221 -12.82 0.77 10.31
CA CYS A 221 -13.69 -0.26 9.77
C CYS A 221 -12.82 -1.53 9.67
N GLY A 222 -13.12 -2.54 10.48
CA GLY A 222 -12.48 -3.85 10.40
C GLY A 222 -12.48 -4.35 8.95
N GLY A 223 -11.45 -5.12 8.59
CA GLY A 223 -11.19 -5.56 7.22
C GLY A 223 -12.45 -6.05 6.49
N SER A 224 -12.56 -5.65 5.21
CA SER A 224 -13.61 -5.90 4.21
C SER A 224 -14.71 -4.85 4.01
N CYS A 225 -15.07 -4.00 4.99
CA CYS A 225 -16.21 -3.06 4.84
C CYS A 225 -15.84 -1.56 4.77
N ARG A 226 -14.65 -1.20 4.27
CA ARG A 226 -14.22 0.22 4.25
C ARG A 226 -14.95 1.11 3.23
N ALA A 227 -15.84 0.55 2.41
CA ALA A 227 -16.61 1.28 1.41
C ALA A 227 -18.02 1.66 1.90
N ASP A 228 -18.65 0.87 2.77
CA ASP A 228 -20.05 1.06 3.19
C ASP A 228 -20.23 1.68 4.58
N CYS A 229 -19.18 1.73 5.41
CA CYS A 229 -19.28 2.25 6.77
C CYS A 229 -19.20 3.78 6.88
N ASP A 230 -19.03 4.51 5.78
CA ASP A 230 -18.82 5.97 5.78
C ASP A 230 -20.10 6.78 5.49
N THR A 231 -21.23 6.14 5.14
CA THR A 231 -22.41 6.87 4.65
C THR A 231 -23.75 6.45 5.26
N THR A 232 -23.81 5.37 6.04
CA THR A 232 -25.04 4.97 6.75
C THR A 232 -25.19 5.83 8.02
N PRO A 233 -26.36 6.48 8.23
CA PRO A 233 -26.60 7.33 9.40
C PRO A 233 -26.26 6.65 10.71
N GLU A 234 -26.58 5.35 10.84
CA GLU A 234 -26.33 4.57 12.05
C GLU A 234 -24.84 4.48 12.40
N TYR A 235 -23.97 4.35 11.40
CA TYR A 235 -22.52 4.31 11.61
C TYR A 235 -21.93 5.69 11.89
N VAL A 236 -22.51 6.74 11.30
CA VAL A 236 -22.10 8.13 11.59
C VAL A 236 -22.46 8.48 13.03
N ASP A 237 -23.69 8.18 13.45
CA ASP A 237 -24.17 8.43 14.81
C ASP A 237 -23.35 7.67 15.83
N GLN A 238 -23.09 6.37 15.61
CA GLN A 238 -22.22 5.58 16.49
C GLN A 238 -20.80 6.18 16.61
N ARG A 239 -20.24 6.72 15.53
CA ARG A 239 -18.91 7.37 15.57
C ARG A 239 -18.93 8.68 16.34
N VAL A 240 -20.02 9.44 16.22
CA VAL A 240 -20.22 10.67 17.00
C VAL A 240 -20.38 10.32 18.47
N GLU A 241 -21.16 9.30 18.81
CA GLU A 241 -21.31 8.80 20.19
C GLU A 241 -19.98 8.34 20.77
N GLN A 242 -19.19 7.57 20.02
CA GLN A 242 -17.83 7.18 20.45
C GLN A 242 -16.92 8.39 20.69
N LEU A 243 -17.05 9.44 19.88
CA LEU A 243 -16.29 10.67 20.08
C LEU A 243 -16.76 11.40 21.35
N VAL A 244 -18.07 11.46 21.59
CA VAL A 244 -18.65 12.02 22.82
C VAL A 244 -18.16 11.23 24.03
N ASP A 245 -18.17 9.90 23.99
CA ASP A 245 -17.64 9.03 25.03
C ASP A 245 -16.14 9.29 25.30
N GLN A 246 -15.34 9.51 24.26
CA GLN A 246 -13.92 9.86 24.42
C GLN A 246 -13.69 11.25 25.03
N ILE A 247 -14.61 12.18 24.82
CA ILE A 247 -14.55 13.54 25.37
C ILE A 247 -14.99 13.52 26.82
N GLN A 248 -16.18 12.99 27.09
CA GLN A 248 -16.84 13.02 28.40
C GLN A 248 -16.34 11.93 29.35
N GLY A 249 -15.81 10.83 28.82
CA GLY A 249 -15.59 9.58 29.56
C GLY A 249 -16.84 8.71 29.52
N ASN A 250 -16.64 7.40 29.51
CA ASN A 250 -17.69 6.41 29.60
C ASN A 250 -17.24 5.24 30.50
N PRO A 251 -17.71 5.17 31.77
CA PRO A 251 -17.34 4.10 32.69
C PRO A 251 -17.78 2.72 32.22
N ASP A 252 -18.94 2.64 31.55
CA ASP A 252 -19.52 1.37 31.10
C ASP A 252 -18.67 0.72 29.99
N GLN A 253 -17.98 1.56 29.21
CA GLN A 253 -17.06 1.12 28.16
C GLN A 253 -15.58 1.20 28.57
N ASN A 254 -15.29 1.56 29.83
CA ASN A 254 -13.92 1.79 30.33
C ASN A 254 -13.14 2.80 29.46
N VAL A 255 -13.83 3.85 29.01
CA VAL A 255 -13.25 4.93 28.19
C VAL A 255 -12.97 6.12 29.10
N GLN A 256 -11.70 6.42 29.32
CA GLN A 256 -11.31 7.60 30.10
C GLN A 256 -11.62 8.90 29.34
N SER A 257 -12.14 9.88 30.07
CA SER A 257 -12.43 11.21 29.54
C SER A 257 -11.17 11.94 29.05
N LEU A 258 -11.36 12.93 28.18
CA LEU A 258 -10.29 13.78 27.69
C LEU A 258 -9.58 14.50 28.85
N ALA A 259 -10.36 15.06 29.77
CA ALA A 259 -9.84 15.76 30.95
C ALA A 259 -8.98 14.83 31.82
N TYR A 260 -9.40 13.57 32.01
CA TYR A 260 -8.65 12.58 32.77
C TYR A 260 -7.30 12.26 32.12
N ARG A 261 -7.28 12.04 30.80
CA ARG A 261 -6.04 11.76 30.05
C ARG A 261 -5.09 12.95 30.06
N MET A 262 -5.60 14.17 29.87
CA MET A 262 -4.79 15.38 29.93
C MET A 262 -4.15 15.56 31.30
N ALA A 263 -4.93 15.48 32.39
CA ALA A 263 -4.42 15.58 33.75
C ALA A 263 -3.32 14.54 34.03
N GLY A 264 -3.53 13.28 33.60
CA GLY A 264 -2.51 12.24 33.69
C GLY A 264 -1.22 12.57 32.94
N SER A 265 -1.33 13.20 31.76
CA SER A 265 -0.16 13.61 30.99
C SER A 265 0.61 14.76 31.65
N PHE A 266 -0.07 15.74 32.25
CA PHE A 266 0.57 16.81 33.02
C PHE A 266 1.27 16.28 34.28
N ILE A 267 0.65 15.35 35.01
CA ILE A 267 1.31 14.68 36.14
C ILE A 267 2.62 14.02 35.70
N ASN A 268 2.59 13.27 34.59
CA ASN A 268 3.78 12.62 34.05
C ASN A 268 4.84 13.64 33.58
N LEU A 269 4.43 14.78 33.02
CA LEU A 269 5.33 15.88 32.66
C LEU A 269 6.03 16.43 33.89
N TYR A 270 5.29 16.82 34.93
CA TYR A 270 5.87 17.41 36.14
C TYR A 270 6.81 16.45 36.86
N GLN A 271 6.44 15.17 36.97
CA GLN A 271 7.32 14.15 37.53
C GLN A 271 8.61 13.97 36.70
N ALA A 272 8.53 14.10 35.37
CA ALA A 272 9.71 14.07 34.52
C ALA A 272 10.60 15.31 34.75
N VAL A 273 10.01 16.48 34.88
CA VAL A 273 10.73 17.72 35.21
C VAL A 273 11.42 17.60 36.57
N GLN A 274 10.73 17.13 37.60
CA GLN A 274 11.32 16.95 38.93
C GLN A 274 12.54 16.03 38.89
N ARG A 275 12.51 14.94 38.12
CA ARG A 275 13.68 14.06 37.95
C ARG A 275 14.87 14.78 37.32
N GLU A 276 14.64 15.62 36.32
CA GLU A 276 15.69 16.40 35.67
C GLU A 276 16.24 17.50 36.61
N LEU A 277 15.37 18.17 37.37
CA LEU A 277 15.79 19.18 38.36
C LEU A 277 16.60 18.53 39.49
N GLN A 278 16.17 17.37 39.99
CA GLN A 278 16.91 16.62 41.01
C GLN A 278 18.28 16.18 40.50
N ALA A 279 18.37 15.68 39.26
CA ALA A 279 19.65 15.32 38.65
C ALA A 279 20.61 16.53 38.54
N GLN A 280 20.09 17.73 38.28
CA GLN A 280 20.89 18.95 38.28
C GLN A 280 21.40 19.33 39.68
N ILE A 281 20.56 19.17 40.71
CA ILE A 281 20.95 19.37 42.11
C ILE A 281 22.07 18.40 42.49
N ASP A 282 21.89 17.11 42.19
CA ASP A 282 22.85 16.06 42.52
C ASP A 282 24.20 16.23 41.80
N ALA A 283 24.16 16.71 40.55
CA ALA A 283 25.35 17.05 39.77
C ALA A 283 26.03 18.36 40.21
N GLY A 284 25.41 19.13 41.13
CA GLY A 284 25.89 20.45 41.54
C GLY A 284 25.81 21.50 40.43
N THR A 285 24.95 21.29 39.43
CA THR A 285 24.76 22.22 38.31
C THR A 285 23.56 23.13 38.58
N GLY A 286 23.78 24.44 38.61
CA GLY A 286 22.72 25.44 38.84
C GLY A 286 22.55 25.85 40.30
N ASN A 287 21.49 26.62 40.58
CA ASN A 287 21.19 27.11 41.93
C ASN A 287 20.27 26.12 42.66
N ALA A 288 20.85 25.27 43.50
CA ALA A 288 20.13 24.21 44.21
C ALA A 288 18.88 24.70 44.97
N ARG A 289 18.93 25.90 45.57
CA ARG A 289 17.78 26.47 46.28
C ARG A 289 16.63 26.84 45.33
N ALA A 290 16.95 27.43 44.17
CA ALA A 290 15.95 27.79 43.17
C ALA A 290 15.33 26.54 42.52
N LEU A 291 16.16 25.52 42.22
CA LEU A 291 15.69 24.24 41.69
C LEU A 291 14.77 23.52 42.69
N GLN A 292 15.10 23.52 43.98
CA GLN A 292 14.22 22.95 45.01
C GLN A 292 12.88 23.67 45.10
N THR A 293 12.87 25.01 45.05
CA THR A 293 11.62 25.78 45.04
C THR A 293 10.73 25.44 43.83
N GLU A 294 11.33 25.19 42.66
CA GLU A 294 10.58 24.74 41.48
C GLU A 294 10.03 23.32 41.67
N ILE A 295 10.78 22.41 42.28
CA ILE A 295 10.29 21.07 42.63
C ILE A 295 9.07 21.16 43.56
N ASP A 296 9.13 22.03 44.57
CA ASP A 296 8.03 22.21 45.53
C ASP A 296 6.75 22.79 44.86
N ASP A 297 6.90 23.68 43.86
CA ASP A 297 5.78 24.19 43.05
C ASP A 297 5.17 23.08 42.18
N LEU A 298 6.01 22.24 41.57
CA LEU A 298 5.56 21.10 40.77
C LEU A 298 4.82 20.07 41.61
N ASP A 299 5.23 19.82 42.86
CA ASP A 299 4.50 18.95 43.79
C ASP A 299 3.09 19.48 44.05
N GLN A 300 2.93 20.80 44.27
CA GLN A 300 1.60 21.41 44.46
C GLN A 300 0.73 21.26 43.20
N LYS A 301 1.31 21.39 42.00
CA LYS A 301 0.60 21.18 40.74
C LYS A 301 0.19 19.72 40.54
N ILE A 302 1.07 18.76 40.87
CA ILE A 302 0.75 17.33 40.83
C ILE A 302 -0.42 17.02 41.77
N ASP A 303 -0.33 17.48 43.02
CA ASP A 303 -1.40 17.34 44.02
C ASP A 303 -2.74 17.89 43.53
N ALA A 304 -2.74 19.07 42.92
CA ALA A 304 -3.94 19.69 42.36
C ALA A 304 -4.53 18.85 41.22
N MET A 305 -3.68 18.35 40.31
CA MET A 305 -4.09 17.50 39.19
C MET A 305 -4.60 16.14 39.66
N GLU A 306 -3.99 15.54 40.68
CA GLU A 306 -4.46 14.28 41.27
C GLU A 306 -5.82 14.44 41.95
N ARG A 307 -6.04 15.51 42.70
CA ARG A 307 -7.35 15.84 43.27
C ARG A 307 -8.39 16.07 42.18
N PHE A 308 -8.03 16.81 41.12
CA PHE A 308 -8.90 17.01 39.97
C PHE A 308 -9.27 15.67 39.31
N ARG A 309 -8.27 14.82 39.07
CA ARG A 309 -8.42 13.50 38.44
C ARG A 309 -9.25 12.54 39.29
N ALA A 310 -9.18 12.63 40.61
CA ALA A 310 -10.03 11.87 41.53
C ALA A 310 -11.48 12.38 41.57
N GLY A 311 -11.70 13.67 41.29
CA GLY A 311 -13.02 14.31 41.26
C GLY A 311 -13.81 14.08 39.97
N ILE A 312 -13.14 13.69 38.88
CA ILE A 312 -13.77 13.30 37.62
C ILE A 312 -13.94 11.77 37.58
N SER A 313 -15.17 11.31 37.36
CA SER A 313 -15.47 9.88 37.21
C SER A 313 -14.69 9.29 36.02
N ASN A 314 -14.11 8.10 36.22
CA ASN A 314 -13.52 7.28 35.15
C ASN A 314 -14.56 6.98 34.07
#